data_AF-A0A1Q8TA87-F1
#
_entry.id   AF-A0A1Q8TA87-F1
#
_cell.length_a   1.000
_cell.length_b   1.000
_cell.length_c   1.000
_cell.angle_alpha   90.00
_cell.angle_beta   90.00
_cell.angle_gamma   90.00
#
_symmetry.space_group_name_H-M   'P 1'
#
loop_
_entity.id
_entity.type
_entity.pdbx_description
1 polymer ?
#
loop_
_entity_poly.entity_id
_entity_poly.type
_entity_poly.pdbx_seq_one_letter_code
_entity_poly.pdbx_strand_id
1 'polypeptide(L)' 'MIIATRNRLIHAYLGIDADTVWSIIQTHISELRERLEALKYT' A
#
# COMPACT_ATOMS: atom_id res chain seq x y z
N MET A 1 4.52 -4.32 -7.42
CA MET A 1 4.23 -2.87 -7.26
C MET A 1 4.14 -2.44 -5.79
N ILE A 2 3.30 -3.05 -4.95
CA ILE A 2 3.07 -2.58 -3.55
C ILE A 2 4.35 -2.53 -2.68
N ILE A 3 5.21 -3.54 -2.75
CA ILE A 3 6.50 -3.59 -2.02
C ILE A 3 7.44 -2.43 -2.44
N ALA A 4 7.51 -2.13 -3.74
CA ALA A 4 8.35 -1.06 -4.26
C ALA A 4 7.84 0.34 -3.83
N THR A 5 6.51 0.52 -3.81
CA THR A 5 5.86 1.73 -3.28
C THR A 5 6.17 1.93 -1.79
N ARG A 6 6.07 0.88 -0.96
CA ARG A 6 6.44 0.94 0.47
C ARG A 6 7.91 1.32 0.65
N ASN A 7 8.82 0.73 -0.12
CA ASN A 7 10.25 1.06 -0.02
C ASN A 7 10.51 2.52 -0.40
N ARG A 8 9.83 3.04 -1.41
CA ARG A 8 9.98 4.44 -1.82
C ARG A 8 9.41 5.42 -0.79
N LEU A 9 8.28 5.12 -0.15
CA LEU A 9 7.71 5.93 0.93
C LEU A 9 8.66 6.10 2.12
N ILE A 10 9.35 5.03 2.51
CA ILE A 10 10.33 5.06 3.61
C ILE A 10 11.54 5.94 3.27
N HIS A 11 11.98 5.91 2.01
CA HIS A 11 13.17 6.65 1.57
C HIS A 11 12.88 8.09 1.12
N ALA A 12 11.63 8.44 0.81
CA ALA A 12 11.23 9.76 0.29
C ALA A 12 10.27 10.52 1.21
N TYR A 13 10.22 10.18 2.50
CA TYR A 13 9.23 10.71 3.47
C TYR A 13 9.19 12.25 3.60
N LEU A 14 10.23 12.95 3.15
CA LEU A 14 10.31 14.42 3.20
C LEU A 14 9.63 15.13 2.01
N GLY A 15 9.28 14.40 0.93
CA GLY A 15 8.84 14.99 -0.34
C GLY A 15 7.57 14.41 -0.94
N ILE A 16 6.86 13.54 -0.22
CA ILE A 16 5.59 12.96 -0.66
C ILE A 16 4.46 13.63 0.12
N ASP A 17 3.46 14.13 -0.60
CA ASP A 17 2.31 14.77 0.01
C ASP A 17 1.40 13.73 0.72
N ALA A 18 0.70 14.19 1.75
CA ALA A 18 -0.14 13.32 2.57
C ALA A 18 -1.33 12.70 1.80
N ASP A 19 -1.84 13.38 0.77
CA ASP A 19 -2.95 12.88 -0.04
C ASP A 19 -2.51 11.71 -0.92
N THR A 20 -1.28 11.75 -1.44
CA THR A 20 -0.64 10.62 -2.14
C THR A 20 -0.48 9.43 -1.20
N VAL A 21 -0.02 9.64 0.03
CA VAL A 21 0.08 8.56 1.03
C VAL A 21 -1.30 7.98 1.34
N TRP A 22 -2.30 8.84 1.52
CA TRP A 22 -3.66 8.44 1.81
C TRP A 22 -4.30 7.62 0.68
N SER A 23 -4.09 8.03 -0.57
CA SER A 23 -4.57 7.31 -1.76
C SER A 23 -3.94 5.91 -1.89
N ILE A 24 -2.64 5.79 -1.61
CA ILE A 24 -1.93 4.49 -1.57
C ILE A 24 -2.54 3.56 -0.53
N ILE A 25 -2.83 4.09 0.67
CA ILE A 25 -3.42 3.32 1.77
C ILE A 25 -4.81 2.79 1.37
N GLN A 26 -5.70 3.67 0.91
CA GLN A 26 -7.08 3.28 0.57
C GLN A 26 -7.14 2.24 -0.55
N THR A 27 -6.24 2.36 -1.53
CA THR A 27 -6.20 1.48 -2.71
C THR A 27 -5.55 0.14 -2.38
N HIS A 28 -4.32 0.15 -1.85
CA HIS A 28 -3.50 -1.06 -1.79
C HIS A 28 -3.74 -1.91 -0.53
N ILE A 29 -4.17 -1.34 0.59
CA ILE A 29 -4.47 -2.13 1.79
C ILE A 29 -5.73 -2.98 1.58
N SER A 30 -6.77 -2.41 0.95
CA SER A 30 -8.01 -3.12 0.64
C SER A 30 -7.75 -4.32 -0.28
N GLU A 31 -6.98 -4.13 -1.34
CA GLU A 31 -6.54 -5.17 -2.27
C GLU A 31 -5.76 -6.29 -1.56
N LEU A 32 -4.82 -5.95 -0.67
CA LEU A 32 -4.06 -6.93 0.10
C LEU A 32 -4.95 -7.73 1.05
N ARG A 33 -5.94 -7.09 1.67
CA ARG A 33 -6.89 -7.77 2.56
C ARG A 33 -7.72 -8.80 1.81
N GLU A 34 -8.25 -8.45 0.65
CA GLU A 34 -9.03 -9.38 -0.19
C GLU A 34 -8.19 -10.58 -0.62
N ARG A 35 -6.95 -10.35 -1.06
CA ARG A 35 -6.02 -11.43 -1.42
C ARG A 35 -5.68 -12.32 -0.22
N LEU A 36 -5.50 -11.75 0.96
CA LEU A 36 -5.23 -12.51 2.18
C LEU A 36 -6.42 -13.40 2.56
N GLU A 37 -7.65 -12.86 2.49
CA GLU A 37 -8.85 -13.65 2.75
C GLU A 37 -9.01 -14.78 1.72
N ALA A 38 -8.78 -14.53 0.43
CA ALA A 38 -8.81 -15.57 -0.59
C ALA A 38 -7.86 -16.74 -0.29
N LEU A 39 -6.67 -16.45 0.26
CA LEU A 39 -5.70 -17.49 0.67
C LEU A 39 -6.14 -18.30 1.89
N LYS A 40 -6.95 -17.73 2.80
CA LYS A 40 -7.44 -18.47 3.98
C LYS A 40 -8.51 -19.50 3.63
N TYR A 41 -9.22 -19.32 2.53
CA TYR A 41 -10.30 -20.19 2.07
C TYR A 41 -9.90 -21.08 0.87
N THR A 42 -8.59 -21.20 0.60
CA THR A 42 -8.01 -22.16 -0.36
C THR A 42 -7.52 -23.40 0.38
#